data_AF-A0A7V9L0Y3-F1
#
_entry.id   AF-A0A7V9L0Y3-F1
#
_cell.length_a   1.000
_cell.length_b   1.000
_cell.length_c   1.000
_cell.angle_alpha   90.00
_cell.angle_beta   90.00
_cell.angle_gamma   90.00
#
_symmetry.space_group_name_H-M   'P 1'
#
loop_
_entity.id
_entity.type
_entity.pdbx_description
1 polymer ?
#
loop_
_entity_poly.entity_id
_entity_poly.type
_entity_poly.pdbx_seq_one_letter_code
_entity_poly.pdbx_strand_id
1 'polypeptide(L)'
;MTRLRLLALALAALAVVTGCGATTEPEQQATRYTASDVVQQFKSEPGSPRLRRAAGVDTAWEQLGLGLNVSDRLLRRYGVFTVYVVEPGNEEAVDSLLTDKATGKPLQPDEQGVYWELDTQSKDWIGYTKYGENVVLAWLGGRSEPEVDARWARLNRLISGLALS
;
A
#
# COMPACT_ATOMS: atom_id res chain seq x y z
N MET A 1 -74.46 30.69 7.78
CA MET A 1 -73.73 30.73 9.06
C MET A 1 -72.56 29.78 8.90
N THR A 2 -71.25 30.08 8.92
CA THR A 2 -70.47 31.27 9.25
C THR A 2 -69.06 31.05 8.64
N ARG A 3 -68.67 31.92 7.69
CA ARG A 3 -67.34 32.49 7.33
C ARG A 3 -66.08 31.62 7.49
N LEU A 4 -65.42 31.18 6.40
CA LEU A 4 -64.39 31.89 5.59
C LEU A 4 -63.15 32.34 6.38
N ARG A 5 -61.95 31.83 6.01
CA ARG A 5 -60.68 32.58 5.88
C ARG A 5 -59.58 31.77 5.17
N LEU A 6 -59.41 32.07 3.89
CA LEU A 6 -58.15 32.00 3.13
C LEU A 6 -57.26 33.20 3.53
N LEU A 7 -55.92 33.06 3.47
CA LEU A 7 -54.87 34.06 3.14
C LEU A 7 -53.51 33.48 3.65
N ALA A 8 -52.55 33.03 2.82
CA ALA A 8 -51.75 33.67 1.77
C ALA A 8 -50.42 34.31 2.28
N LEU A 9 -49.32 33.79 1.70
CA LEU A 9 -48.01 34.38 1.33
C LEU A 9 -47.34 35.50 2.15
N ALA A 10 -46.04 35.29 2.45
CA ALA A 10 -44.93 36.23 2.22
C ALA A 10 -43.59 35.46 2.38
N LEU A 11 -42.90 35.05 1.32
CA LEU A 11 -41.79 35.74 0.65
C LEU A 11 -40.84 36.51 1.59
N ALA A 12 -39.62 36.00 1.74
CA ALA A 12 -38.43 36.81 1.95
C ALA A 12 -37.27 36.16 1.19
N ALA A 13 -36.90 36.80 0.07
CA ALA A 13 -35.69 36.54 -0.67
C ALA A 13 -34.50 37.16 0.07
N LEU A 14 -33.38 36.44 0.18
CA LEU A 14 -32.06 37.05 0.25
C LEU A 14 -31.11 36.31 -0.69
N ALA A 15 -30.44 37.11 -1.50
CA ALA A 15 -29.53 36.73 -2.56
C ALA A 15 -28.08 36.61 -2.08
N VAL A 16 -27.24 36.14 -3.01
CA VAL A 16 -25.77 36.22 -3.07
C VAL A 16 -25.07 35.10 -2.29
N VAL A 17 -24.30 34.18 -2.91
CA VAL A 17 -23.09 34.40 -3.73
C VAL A 17 -23.00 33.37 -4.85
N THR A 18 -22.78 33.87 -6.08
CA THR A 18 -22.11 33.12 -7.15
C THR A 18 -20.72 32.68 -6.69
N GLY A 19 -20.60 31.41 -6.33
CA GLY A 19 -19.31 30.75 -6.18
C GLY A 19 -19.32 29.52 -7.06
N CYS A 20 -18.96 29.67 -8.34
CA CYS A 20 -18.34 28.59 -9.09
C CYS A 20 -17.01 28.26 -8.42
N GLY A 21 -17.07 27.63 -7.25
CA GLY A 21 -15.94 26.91 -6.70
C GLY A 21 -15.92 25.59 -7.45
N ALA A 22 -15.11 25.53 -8.50
CA ALA A 22 -14.54 24.25 -8.90
C ALA A 22 -14.01 23.65 -7.60
N THR A 23 -14.75 22.67 -7.08
CA THR A 23 -14.23 21.82 -6.02
C THR A 23 -13.27 20.93 -6.77
N THR A 24 -12.06 21.45 -7.02
CA THR A 24 -10.89 20.60 -7.05
C THR A 24 -10.90 19.98 -5.66
N GLU A 25 -11.53 18.80 -5.56
CA GLU A 25 -11.14 17.83 -4.55
C GLU A 25 -9.61 17.86 -4.58
N PRO A 26 -8.94 18.15 -3.46
CA PRO A 26 -7.50 18.08 -3.46
C PRO A 26 -7.17 16.68 -3.98
N GLU A 27 -6.55 16.59 -5.15
CA GLU A 27 -5.86 15.38 -5.58
C GLU A 27 -4.94 15.08 -4.40
N GLN A 28 -5.32 14.10 -3.59
CA GLN A 28 -4.45 13.56 -2.57
C GLN A 28 -3.31 12.92 -3.34
N GLN A 29 -2.31 13.74 -3.66
CA GLN A 29 -1.05 13.30 -4.23
C GLN A 29 -0.59 12.15 -3.37
N ALA A 30 -0.48 10.98 -3.99
CA ALA A 30 -0.30 9.78 -3.22
C ALA A 30 1.06 9.82 -2.50
N THR A 31 1.05 9.31 -1.28
CA THR A 31 2.19 9.07 -0.39
C THR A 31 3.48 8.61 -1.08
N ARG A 32 4.52 9.42 -1.32
CA ARG A 32 5.85 8.87 -1.68
C ARG A 32 6.73 8.76 -0.43
N TYR A 33 7.35 7.60 -0.24
CA TYR A 33 8.17 7.28 0.94
C TYR A 33 9.62 6.96 0.58
N THR A 34 10.54 7.20 1.49
CA THR A 34 11.94 6.78 1.39
C THR A 34 12.18 5.46 2.12
N ALA A 35 13.29 4.78 1.83
CA ALA A 35 13.66 3.59 2.60
C ALA A 35 13.90 3.90 4.09
N SER A 36 14.35 5.13 4.38
CA SER A 36 14.50 5.60 5.75
C SER A 36 13.15 5.67 6.47
N ASP A 37 12.08 6.11 5.80
CA ASP A 37 10.73 6.16 6.38
C ASP A 37 10.24 4.76 6.73
N VAL A 38 10.41 3.80 5.82
CA VAL A 38 10.08 2.38 6.08
C VAL A 38 10.89 1.84 7.28
N VAL A 39 12.19 2.12 7.34
CA VAL A 39 13.04 1.68 8.46
C VAL A 39 12.59 2.31 9.78
N GLN A 40 12.23 3.59 9.78
CA GLN A 40 11.75 4.28 10.99
C GLN A 40 10.39 3.75 11.43
N GLN A 41 9.50 3.46 10.47
CA GLN A 41 8.19 2.89 10.76
C GLN A 41 8.30 1.52 11.41
N PHE A 42 9.25 0.69 10.97
CA PHE A 42 9.51 -0.56 11.68
C PHE A 42 10.03 -0.27 13.09
N LYS A 43 10.99 0.64 13.26
CA LYS A 43 11.55 0.95 14.59
C LYS A 43 10.53 1.52 15.58
N SER A 44 9.48 2.20 15.12
CA SER A 44 8.47 2.81 15.99
C SER A 44 7.58 1.77 16.69
N GLU A 45 7.42 0.57 16.13
CA GLU A 45 6.62 -0.51 16.73
C GLU A 45 7.50 -1.46 17.59
N PRO A 46 7.29 -1.54 18.92
CA PRO A 46 8.08 -2.42 19.79
C PRO A 46 7.99 -3.90 19.37
N GLY A 47 9.15 -4.53 19.17
CA GLY A 47 9.25 -5.95 18.80
C GLY A 47 9.10 -6.23 17.31
N SER A 48 9.08 -5.20 16.48
CA SER A 48 9.30 -5.27 15.04
C SER A 48 10.73 -5.75 14.71
N PRO A 49 10.95 -6.28 13.49
CA PRO A 49 12.28 -6.63 13.06
C PRO A 49 13.08 -5.38 12.70
N ARG A 50 14.39 -5.42 12.94
CA ARG A 50 15.30 -4.41 12.40
C ARG A 50 15.57 -4.71 10.94
N LEU A 51 15.03 -3.87 10.06
CA LEU A 51 15.28 -3.99 8.63
C LEU A 51 16.75 -3.73 8.29
N ARG A 52 17.19 -4.37 7.21
CA ARG A 52 18.51 -4.25 6.60
C ARG A 52 18.32 -3.96 5.12
N ARG A 53 19.11 -3.04 4.60
CA ARG A 53 19.26 -2.87 3.15
C ARG A 53 19.98 -4.09 2.60
N ALA A 54 19.44 -4.70 1.56
CA ALA A 54 20.18 -5.67 0.78
C ALA A 54 21.31 -4.94 0.02
N ALA A 55 22.44 -5.60 -0.16
CA ALA A 55 23.45 -5.12 -1.11
C ALA A 55 22.90 -5.39 -2.51
N GLY A 56 22.33 -4.37 -3.15
CA GLY A 56 21.74 -4.43 -4.48
C GLY A 56 22.42 -3.46 -5.44
N VAL A 57 22.43 -3.81 -6.73
CA VAL A 57 23.03 -3.04 -7.84
C VAL A 57 22.00 -2.24 -8.64
N ASP A 58 20.71 -2.50 -8.40
CA ASP A 58 19.62 -1.84 -9.13
C ASP A 58 19.39 -0.44 -8.55
N THR A 59 19.59 0.57 -9.38
CA THR A 59 19.42 1.98 -8.98
C THR A 59 17.95 2.42 -8.98
N ALA A 60 17.03 1.59 -9.46
CA ALA A 60 15.60 1.93 -9.51
C ALA A 60 14.90 1.77 -8.14
N TRP A 61 15.47 1.00 -7.21
CA TRP A 61 14.88 0.81 -5.88
C TRP A 61 15.87 0.39 -4.80
N GLU A 62 15.54 0.74 -3.56
CA GLU A 62 16.14 0.14 -2.38
C GLU A 62 15.38 -1.14 -1.96
N GLN A 63 16.10 -2.17 -1.54
CA GLN A 63 15.51 -3.42 -1.02
C GLN A 63 15.75 -3.52 0.47
N LEU A 64 14.67 -3.66 1.24
CA LEU A 64 14.71 -3.81 2.69
C LEU A 64 14.17 -5.18 3.10
N GLY A 65 14.86 -5.86 4.00
CA GLY A 65 14.40 -7.14 4.53
C GLY A 65 15.06 -7.47 5.86
N LEU A 66 14.95 -8.74 6.28
CA LEU A 66 15.57 -9.22 7.52
C LEU A 66 17.09 -9.40 7.41
N GLY A 67 17.65 -9.35 6.19
CA GLY A 67 19.06 -9.59 5.91
C GLY A 67 19.42 -11.08 5.85
N LEU A 68 20.71 -11.38 5.88
CA LEU A 68 21.23 -12.75 5.93
C LEU A 68 21.21 -13.30 7.37
N ASN A 69 21.17 -14.63 7.51
CA ASN A 69 21.20 -15.33 8.82
C ASN A 69 20.08 -14.93 9.78
N VAL A 70 18.85 -14.85 9.25
CA VAL A 70 17.66 -14.51 10.02
C VAL A 70 17.36 -15.61 11.05
N SER A 71 17.11 -15.22 12.30
CA SER A 71 16.70 -16.18 13.33
C SER A 71 15.34 -16.81 13.02
N ASP A 72 15.14 -18.10 13.34
CA ASP A 72 13.85 -18.79 13.17
C ASP A 72 12.70 -18.08 13.88
N ARG A 73 12.97 -17.39 15.00
CA ARG A 73 11.96 -16.61 15.72
C ARG A 73 11.37 -15.52 14.83
N LEU A 74 12.22 -14.82 14.07
CA LEU A 74 11.78 -13.77 13.15
C LEU A 74 11.09 -14.37 11.93
N LEU A 75 11.61 -15.46 11.36
CA LEU A 75 10.98 -16.15 10.23
C LEU A 75 9.58 -16.67 10.59
N ARG A 76 9.39 -17.26 11.78
CA ARG A 76 8.07 -17.69 12.24
C ARG A 76 7.11 -16.52 12.45
N ARG A 77 7.62 -15.35 12.85
CA ARG A 77 6.78 -14.18 13.16
C ARG A 77 6.46 -13.32 11.94
N TYR A 78 7.36 -13.20 10.98
CA TYR A 78 7.20 -12.28 9.84
C TYR A 78 7.27 -12.98 8.48
N GLY A 79 7.65 -14.25 8.43
CA GLY A 79 7.89 -14.95 7.16
C GLY A 79 9.14 -14.44 6.47
N VAL A 80 9.27 -14.81 5.20
CA VAL A 80 10.28 -14.25 4.29
C VAL A 80 9.61 -13.14 3.50
N PHE A 81 10.23 -11.98 3.46
CA PHE A 81 9.70 -10.82 2.76
C PHE A 81 10.82 -9.88 2.33
N THR A 82 10.50 -9.07 1.33
CA THR A 82 11.28 -7.92 0.88
C THR A 82 10.34 -6.73 0.73
N VAL A 83 10.76 -5.56 1.20
CA VAL A 83 10.09 -4.29 0.90
C VAL A 83 10.95 -3.54 -0.11
N TYR A 84 10.39 -3.31 -1.29
CA TYR A 84 10.96 -2.48 -2.33
C TYR A 84 10.51 -1.04 -2.12
N VAL A 85 11.46 -0.11 -2.15
CA VAL A 85 11.18 1.33 -2.14
C VAL A 85 11.75 1.91 -3.42
N VAL A 86 10.87 2.21 -4.37
CA VAL A 86 11.23 2.70 -5.70
C VAL A 86 11.70 4.15 -5.61
N GLU A 87 12.85 4.42 -6.22
CA GLU A 87 13.48 5.74 -6.25
C GLU A 87 12.69 6.71 -7.16
N PRO A 88 12.69 8.03 -6.85
CA PRO A 88 12.06 9.03 -7.71
C PRO A 88 12.56 8.96 -9.16
N GLY A 89 11.65 9.11 -10.13
CA GLY A 89 11.98 9.03 -11.56
C GLY A 89 12.08 7.60 -12.12
N ASN A 90 11.79 6.58 -11.31
CA ASN A 90 11.74 5.17 -11.72
C ASN A 90 10.33 4.58 -11.53
N GLU A 91 9.27 5.37 -11.76
CA GLU A 91 7.89 4.97 -11.48
C GLU A 91 7.48 3.66 -12.17
N GLU A 92 7.98 3.41 -13.38
CA GLU A 92 7.80 2.17 -14.15
C GLU A 92 8.30 0.92 -13.41
N ALA A 93 9.22 1.07 -12.45
CA ALA A 93 9.68 -0.04 -11.63
C ALA A 93 8.59 -0.60 -10.72
N VAL A 94 7.63 0.22 -10.29
CA VAL A 94 6.46 -0.28 -9.53
C VAL A 94 5.62 -1.21 -10.40
N ASP A 95 5.37 -0.81 -11.65
CA ASP A 95 4.61 -1.62 -12.60
C ASP A 95 5.36 -2.91 -12.96
N SER A 96 6.68 -2.81 -13.11
CA SER A 96 7.56 -3.98 -13.29
C SER A 96 7.46 -4.95 -12.12
N LEU A 97 7.49 -4.45 -10.87
CA LEU A 97 7.30 -5.28 -9.67
C LEU A 97 5.93 -5.98 -9.67
N LEU A 98 4.87 -5.30 -10.12
CA LEU A 98 3.49 -5.80 -10.18
C LEU A 98 3.13 -6.47 -11.52
N THR A 99 4.11 -7.00 -12.24
CA THR A 99 3.93 -7.76 -13.48
C THR A 99 4.26 -9.24 -13.25
N ASP A 100 3.45 -10.14 -13.78
CA ASP A 100 3.72 -11.58 -13.77
C ASP A 100 4.97 -11.85 -14.62
N LYS A 101 6.03 -12.39 -14.00
CA LYS A 101 7.34 -12.53 -14.67
C LYS A 101 7.34 -13.65 -15.70
N ALA A 102 6.38 -14.59 -15.65
CA ALA A 102 6.27 -15.67 -16.62
C ALA A 102 5.52 -15.24 -17.89
N THR A 103 4.53 -14.36 -17.77
CA THR A 103 3.64 -13.96 -18.87
C THR A 103 3.88 -12.53 -19.35
N GLY A 104 4.56 -11.70 -18.57
CA GLY A 104 4.78 -10.28 -18.84
C GLY A 104 3.52 -9.41 -18.73
N LYS A 105 2.44 -9.94 -18.13
CA LYS A 105 1.17 -9.23 -17.99
C LYS A 105 1.06 -8.57 -16.61
N PRO A 106 0.42 -7.39 -16.51
CA PRO A 106 0.14 -6.79 -15.21
C PRO A 106 -0.68 -7.73 -14.32
N LEU A 107 -0.24 -7.89 -13.08
CA LEU A 107 -1.00 -8.60 -12.05
C LEU A 107 -2.25 -7.81 -11.69
N GLN A 108 -3.28 -8.53 -11.26
CA GLN A 108 -4.50 -7.92 -10.71
C GLN A 108 -4.53 -8.16 -9.21
N PRO A 109 -4.91 -7.16 -8.41
CA PRO A 109 -5.08 -7.34 -6.98
C PRO A 109 -6.36 -8.15 -6.70
N ASP A 110 -6.33 -8.95 -5.64
CA ASP A 110 -7.51 -9.56 -5.06
C ASP A 110 -8.32 -8.55 -4.22
N GLU A 111 -9.38 -9.02 -3.56
CA GLU A 111 -10.24 -8.21 -2.67
C GLU A 111 -9.49 -7.61 -1.47
N GLN A 112 -8.32 -8.15 -1.13
CA GLN A 112 -7.46 -7.69 -0.04
C GLN A 112 -6.34 -6.75 -0.53
N GLY A 113 -6.29 -6.47 -1.84
CA GLY A 113 -5.25 -5.63 -2.45
C GLY A 113 -3.93 -6.37 -2.67
N VAL A 114 -3.94 -7.70 -2.66
CA VAL A 114 -2.75 -8.53 -2.88
C VAL A 114 -2.68 -8.96 -4.33
N TYR A 115 -1.55 -8.71 -4.97
CA TYR A 115 -1.24 -9.13 -6.32
C TYR A 115 -0.50 -10.46 -6.23
N TRP A 116 -1.03 -11.51 -6.87
CA TRP A 116 -0.51 -12.87 -6.71
C TRP A 116 0.26 -13.34 -7.94
N GLU A 117 1.49 -13.76 -7.73
CA GLU A 117 2.34 -14.39 -8.75
C GLU A 117 2.73 -15.80 -8.30
N LEU A 118 2.65 -16.76 -9.23
CA LEU A 118 3.23 -18.08 -9.02
C LEU A 118 4.69 -18.07 -9.45
N ASP A 119 5.62 -18.22 -8.52
CA ASP A 119 7.02 -18.47 -8.88
C ASP A 119 7.13 -19.86 -9.47
N THR A 120 7.32 -19.91 -10.80
CA THR A 120 7.37 -21.17 -11.54
C THR A 120 8.56 -22.06 -11.18
N GLN A 121 9.61 -21.53 -10.54
CA GLN A 121 10.77 -22.29 -10.11
C GLN A 121 10.52 -23.00 -8.78
N SER A 122 10.09 -22.25 -7.75
CA SER A 122 9.81 -22.80 -6.42
C SER A 122 8.44 -23.49 -6.32
N LYS A 123 7.51 -23.17 -7.24
CA LYS A 123 6.08 -23.52 -7.17
C LYS A 123 5.34 -22.89 -5.98
N ASP A 124 5.92 -21.86 -5.37
CA ASP A 124 5.29 -21.10 -4.30
C ASP A 124 4.63 -19.84 -4.86
N TRP A 125 3.54 -19.42 -4.20
CA TRP A 125 2.92 -18.13 -4.48
C TRP A 125 3.63 -16.99 -3.73
N ILE A 126 3.88 -15.90 -4.46
CA ILE A 126 4.38 -14.64 -3.93
C ILE A 126 3.24 -13.64 -3.95
N GLY A 127 2.96 -13.05 -2.80
CA GLY A 127 1.98 -11.97 -2.67
C GLY A 127 2.69 -10.62 -2.67
N TYR A 128 2.26 -9.71 -3.53
CA TYR A 128 2.70 -8.32 -3.54
C TYR A 128 1.62 -7.39 -3.00
N THR A 129 2.00 -6.36 -2.25
CA THR A 129 1.08 -5.32 -1.77
C THR A 129 1.72 -3.96 -1.95
N LYS A 130 1.03 -3.03 -2.61
CA LYS A 130 1.50 -1.66 -2.85
C LYS A 130 1.05 -0.72 -1.73
N TYR A 131 1.93 0.18 -1.31
CA TYR A 131 1.66 1.24 -0.33
C TYR A 131 2.15 2.56 -0.88
N GLY A 132 1.29 3.60 -0.80
CA GLY A 132 1.59 4.88 -1.43
C GLY A 132 1.87 4.74 -2.93
N GLU A 133 2.75 5.59 -3.44
CA GLU A 133 3.14 5.57 -4.85
C GLU A 133 4.21 4.53 -5.16
N ASN A 134 5.14 4.29 -4.22
CA ASN A 134 6.45 3.72 -4.54
C ASN A 134 6.93 2.59 -3.62
N VAL A 135 6.12 2.13 -2.65
CA VAL A 135 6.50 1.03 -1.76
C VAL A 135 5.75 -0.24 -2.14
N VAL A 136 6.48 -1.34 -2.31
CA VAL A 136 5.89 -2.67 -2.59
C VAL A 136 6.45 -3.69 -1.60
N LEU A 137 5.57 -4.33 -0.84
CA LEU A 137 5.90 -5.53 -0.06
C LEU A 137 5.80 -6.74 -0.99
N ALA A 138 6.86 -7.53 -1.12
CA ALA A 138 6.82 -8.89 -1.65
C ALA A 138 6.92 -9.87 -0.48
N TRP A 139 5.95 -10.77 -0.34
CA TRP A 139 5.85 -11.72 0.74
C TRP A 139 5.80 -13.15 0.21
N LEU A 140 6.70 -13.99 0.72
CA LEU A 140 6.75 -15.41 0.40
C LEU A 140 6.06 -16.16 1.54
N GLY A 141 4.83 -16.60 1.26
CA GLY A 141 4.02 -17.35 2.22
C GLY A 141 4.53 -18.78 2.45
N GLY A 142 5.31 -19.32 1.51
CA GLY A 142 5.74 -20.73 1.48
C GLY A 142 4.53 -21.65 1.38
N ARG A 143 3.52 -21.24 0.59
CA ARG A 143 2.27 -21.96 0.38
C ARG A 143 2.09 -22.24 -1.11
N SER A 144 1.46 -23.38 -1.39
CA SER A 144 1.06 -23.81 -2.74
C SER A 144 -0.19 -23.08 -3.26
N GLU A 145 -0.80 -22.23 -2.44
CA GLU A 145 -2.02 -21.48 -2.76
C GLU A 145 -1.86 -19.98 -2.45
N PRO A 146 -2.51 -19.08 -3.20
CA PRO A 146 -2.45 -17.63 -3.01
C PRO A 146 -3.31 -17.23 -1.79
N GLU A 147 -2.73 -17.28 -0.61
CA GLU A 147 -3.41 -16.96 0.65
C GLU A 147 -2.49 -16.21 1.60
N VAL A 148 -3.00 -15.12 2.18
CA VAL A 148 -2.32 -14.38 3.26
C VAL A 148 -2.50 -15.06 4.62
N ASP A 149 -1.57 -14.82 5.54
CA ASP A 149 -1.70 -15.31 6.92
C ASP A 149 -1.36 -14.25 7.97
N ALA A 150 -1.32 -14.66 9.25
CA ALA A 150 -1.04 -13.77 10.36
C ALA A 150 0.36 -13.10 10.31
N ARG A 151 1.31 -13.64 9.54
CA ARG A 151 2.62 -13.04 9.30
C ARG A 151 2.48 -11.89 8.31
N TRP A 152 1.80 -12.12 7.19
CA TRP A 152 1.47 -11.06 6.22
C TRP A 152 0.66 -9.94 6.88
N ALA A 153 -0.40 -10.27 7.62
CA ALA A 153 -1.26 -9.26 8.24
C ALA A 153 -0.50 -8.35 9.23
N ARG A 154 0.55 -8.89 9.87
CA ARG A 154 1.43 -8.12 10.76
C ARG A 154 2.34 -7.18 9.95
N LEU A 155 2.92 -7.64 8.85
CA LEU A 155 3.71 -6.80 7.95
C LEU A 155 2.86 -5.70 7.30
N ASN A 156 1.67 -6.06 6.83
CA ASN A 156 0.72 -5.13 6.23
C ASN A 156 0.40 -3.99 7.20
N ARG A 157 0.02 -4.32 8.45
CA ARG A 157 -0.23 -3.30 9.49
C ARG A 157 0.96 -2.38 9.74
N LEU A 158 2.17 -2.95 9.87
CA LEU A 158 3.39 -2.18 10.11
C LEU A 158 3.62 -1.15 8.99
N ILE A 159 3.53 -1.59 7.73
CA ILE A 159 3.82 -0.75 6.57
C ILE A 159 2.68 0.25 6.31
N SER A 160 1.41 -0.16 6.46
CA SER A 160 0.27 0.76 6.32
C SER A 160 0.33 1.95 7.29
N GLY A 161 1.02 1.81 8.42
CA GLY A 161 1.25 2.93 9.34
C GLY A 161 2.07 4.09 8.75
N LEU A 162 2.77 3.89 7.63
CA LEU A 162 3.41 4.98 6.87
C LEU A 162 2.41 6.06 6.45
N ALA A 163 1.18 5.68 6.10
CA ALA A 163 0.13 6.62 5.69
C ALA A 163 -0.51 7.38 6.87
N LEU A 164 -0.16 7.01 8.10
CA LEU A 164 -0.69 7.59 9.34
C LEU A 164 0.37 8.40 10.12
N SER A 165 1.60 8.48 9.59
CA SER A 165 2.77 9.05 10.25
C SER A 165 3.10 10.46 9.77
#